data_AF-A0A9X5XG19-F1
#
_entry.id   AF-A0A9X5XG19-F1
#
_cell.length_a   1.000
_cell.length_b   1.000
_cell.length_c   1.000
_cell.angle_alpha   90.00
_cell.angle_beta   90.00
_cell.angle_gamma   90.00
#
_symmetry.space_group_name_H-M   'P 1'
#
loop_
_entity.id
_entity.type
_entity.pdbx_description
1 polymer ?
#
loop_
_entity_poly.entity_id
_entity_poly.type
_entity_poly.pdbx_seq_one_letter_code
_entity_poly.pdbx_strand_id
1 'polypeptide(L)'
;QNFETRKNVLKYDEVLNRQREVIYGERRRVLEGEDLQEQIQHFMDDTIDAYIAAETAEGFAEEWDLDRLWGAFKQLYPVKVTVDELEEAAGDRAGLTAEFISESIKDDIHEQYAAREEQLGSEIMRELERRVVLSV
;
A
#
# COMPACT_ATOMS: atom_id res chain seq x y z
N GLN A 1 -42.09 -4.00 20.72
CA GLN A 1 -40.74 -4.00 21.31
C GLN A 1 -39.84 -5.16 20.84
N ASN A 2 -40.33 -6.41 20.71
CA ASN A 2 -39.50 -7.53 20.20
C ASN A 2 -39.10 -7.43 18.70
N PHE A 3 -39.84 -6.67 17.90
CA PHE A 3 -39.61 -6.54 16.45
C PHE A 3 -38.47 -5.56 16.11
N GLU A 4 -38.35 -4.46 16.84
CA GLU A 4 -37.28 -3.47 16.62
C GLU A 4 -35.90 -4.00 17.01
N THR A 5 -35.82 -4.76 18.11
CA THR A 5 -34.58 -5.42 18.55
C THR A 5 -34.08 -6.43 17.50
N ARG A 6 -34.99 -7.19 16.89
CA ARG A 6 -34.66 -8.17 15.85
C ARG A 6 -34.21 -7.50 14.54
N LYS A 7 -34.80 -6.35 14.20
CA LYS A 7 -34.42 -5.55 13.01
C LYS A 7 -33.01 -4.98 13.12
N ASN A 8 -32.61 -4.55 14.32
CA ASN A 8 -31.26 -4.04 14.53
C ASN A 8 -30.23 -5.18 14.46
N VAL A 9 -30.50 -6.34 15.07
CA VAL A 9 -29.62 -7.53 14.95
C VAL A 9 -29.50 -8.01 13.51
N LEU A 10 -30.60 -7.99 12.72
CA LEU A 10 -30.55 -8.36 11.29
C LEU A 10 -29.64 -7.45 10.47
N LYS A 11 -29.66 -6.13 10.74
CA LYS A 11 -28.79 -5.18 10.04
C LYS A 11 -27.31 -5.38 10.37
N TYR A 12 -26.99 -5.71 11.63
CA TYR A 12 -25.62 -6.07 11.99
C TYR A 12 -25.19 -7.39 11.34
N ASP A 13 -26.09 -8.37 11.23
CA ASP A 13 -25.83 -9.64 10.55
C ASP A 13 -25.64 -9.46 9.04
N GLU A 14 -26.39 -8.55 8.39
CA GLU A 14 -26.20 -8.21 6.97
C GLU A 14 -24.83 -7.56 6.71
N VAL A 15 -24.36 -6.66 7.57
CA VAL A 15 -23.03 -6.03 7.45
C VAL A 15 -21.92 -7.06 7.68
N LEU A 16 -22.06 -7.90 8.72
CA LEU A 16 -21.09 -8.94 9.05
C LEU A 16 -21.05 -10.05 8.00
N ASN A 17 -22.19 -10.44 7.43
CA ASN A 17 -22.25 -11.41 6.33
C ASN A 17 -21.55 -10.85 5.08
N ARG A 18 -21.76 -9.57 4.75
CA ARG A 18 -21.13 -8.95 3.59
C ARG A 18 -19.61 -8.82 3.77
N GLN A 19 -19.14 -8.47 4.96
CA GLN A 19 -17.71 -8.52 5.29
C GLN A 19 -17.15 -9.95 5.21
N ARG A 20 -17.89 -10.96 5.71
CA ARG A 20 -17.49 -12.37 5.60
C ARG A 20 -17.40 -12.84 4.15
N GLU A 21 -18.36 -12.49 3.31
CA GLU A 21 -18.36 -12.85 1.89
C GLU A 21 -17.14 -12.26 1.17
N VAL A 22 -16.77 -11.01 1.46
CA VAL A 22 -15.54 -10.39 0.93
C VAL A 22 -14.30 -11.13 1.40
N ILE A 23 -14.15 -11.37 2.72
CA ILE A 23 -12.98 -12.06 3.29
C ILE A 23 -12.85 -13.50 2.76
N TYR A 24 -13.94 -14.26 2.71
CA TYR A 24 -13.90 -15.63 2.20
C TYR A 24 -13.72 -15.68 0.68
N GLY A 25 -14.19 -14.67 -0.05
CA GLY A 25 -13.95 -14.52 -1.49
C GLY A 25 -12.48 -14.24 -1.80
N GLU A 26 -11.86 -13.29 -1.10
CA GLU A 26 -10.40 -13.04 -1.16
C GLU A 26 -9.61 -14.30 -0.80
N ARG A 27 -9.92 -14.94 0.34
CA ARG A 27 -9.21 -16.14 0.80
C ARG A 27 -9.34 -17.32 -0.16
N ARG A 28 -10.50 -17.48 -0.81
CA ARG A 28 -10.70 -18.54 -1.80
C ARG A 28 -9.88 -18.29 -3.06
N ARG A 29 -9.83 -17.05 -3.56
CA ARG A 29 -9.00 -16.66 -4.71
C ARG A 29 -7.53 -16.94 -4.50
N VAL A 30 -7.03 -16.60 -3.31
CA VAL A 30 -5.66 -16.96 -2.86
C VAL A 30 -5.44 -18.48 -2.87
N LEU A 31 -6.40 -19.27 -2.40
CA LEU A 31 -6.29 -20.74 -2.34
C LEU A 31 -6.47 -21.43 -3.71
N GLU A 32 -7.16 -20.78 -4.65
CA GLU A 32 -7.36 -21.26 -6.02
C GLU A 32 -6.16 -20.97 -6.93
N GLY A 33 -5.14 -20.25 -6.42
CA GLY A 33 -3.91 -19.98 -7.13
C GLY A 33 -4.01 -18.81 -8.10
N GLU A 34 -4.93 -17.87 -7.85
CA GLU A 34 -5.01 -16.62 -8.61
C GLU A 34 -3.72 -15.81 -8.42
N ASP A 35 -3.31 -15.13 -9.49
CA ASP A 35 -2.16 -14.24 -9.43
C ASP A 35 -2.52 -13.00 -8.59
N LEU A 36 -1.88 -12.86 -7.43
CA LEU A 36 -2.10 -11.74 -6.51
C LEU A 36 -1.15 -10.56 -6.76
N GLN A 37 -0.29 -10.64 -7.78
CA GLN A 37 0.69 -9.62 -8.08
C GLN A 37 0.06 -8.23 -8.20
N GLU A 38 -0.99 -8.10 -9.01
CA GLU A 38 -1.67 -6.82 -9.22
C GLU A 38 -2.24 -6.27 -7.91
N GLN A 39 -2.85 -7.14 -7.09
CA GLN A 39 -3.39 -6.74 -5.80
C GLN A 39 -2.29 -6.28 -4.83
N ILE A 40 -1.15 -6.97 -4.80
CA ILE A 40 0.01 -6.59 -3.98
C ILE A 40 0.59 -5.26 -4.45
N GLN A 41 0.70 -5.03 -5.76
CA GLN A 41 1.14 -3.76 -6.32
C GLN A 41 0.22 -2.62 -5.92
N HIS A 42 -1.10 -2.81 -5.97
CA HIS A 42 -2.05 -1.83 -5.47
C HIS A 42 -1.90 -1.55 -3.98
N PHE A 43 -1.67 -2.56 -3.15
CA PHE A 43 -1.41 -2.34 -1.72
C PHE A 43 -0.12 -1.56 -1.47
N MET A 44 0.92 -1.79 -2.27
CA MET A 44 2.14 -1.00 -2.22
C MET A 44 1.85 0.47 -2.55
N ASP A 45 1.17 0.73 -3.67
CA ASP A 45 0.80 2.07 -4.12
C ASP A 45 -0.02 2.82 -3.07
N ASP A 46 -1.11 2.20 -2.59
CA ASP A 46 -2.00 2.78 -1.59
C ASP A 46 -1.26 3.09 -0.28
N THR A 47 -0.33 2.20 0.11
CA THR A 47 0.48 2.42 1.31
C THR A 47 1.40 3.62 1.12
N ILE A 48 2.13 3.71 0.01
CA ILE A 48 3.01 4.84 -0.29
C ILE A 48 2.22 6.15 -0.29
N ASP A 49 1.07 6.19 -0.98
CA ASP A 49 0.21 7.38 -1.03
C ASP A 49 -0.27 7.80 0.35
N ALA A 50 -0.65 6.85 1.21
CA ALA A 50 -1.08 7.16 2.56
C ALA A 50 0.03 7.81 3.41
N TYR A 51 1.28 7.35 3.29
CA TYR A 51 2.41 7.96 4.00
C TYR A 51 2.73 9.37 3.47
N ILE A 52 2.70 9.56 2.15
CA ILE A 52 2.95 10.87 1.53
C ILE A 52 1.85 11.83 1.93
N ALA A 53 0.58 11.45 1.75
CA ALA A 53 -0.56 12.28 2.09
C ALA A 53 -0.56 12.70 3.57
N ALA A 54 -0.09 11.84 4.48
CA ALA A 54 0.03 12.17 5.89
C ALA A 54 1.04 13.28 6.17
N GLU A 55 2.10 13.39 5.38
CA GLU A 55 3.17 14.39 5.56
C GLU A 55 2.96 15.64 4.69
N THR A 56 2.25 15.52 3.57
CA THR A 56 2.03 16.60 2.60
C THR A 56 0.61 17.18 2.63
N ALA A 57 -0.20 16.86 3.64
CA ALA A 57 -1.59 17.30 3.74
C ALA A 57 -1.73 18.83 3.89
N GLU A 58 -0.76 19.46 4.55
CA GLU A 58 -0.76 20.88 4.87
C GLU A 58 0.60 21.51 4.55
N GLY A 59 0.62 22.84 4.46
CA GLY A 59 1.84 23.60 4.23
C GLY A 59 2.36 23.54 2.79
N PHE A 60 3.53 24.14 2.61
CA PHE A 60 4.27 24.11 1.34
C PHE A 60 5.39 23.07 1.40
N ALA A 61 5.98 22.73 0.26
CA ALA A 61 7.01 21.69 0.19
C ALA A 61 8.23 21.93 1.10
N GLU A 62 8.56 23.20 1.36
CA GLU A 62 9.61 23.61 2.30
C GLU A 62 9.29 23.29 3.77
N GLU A 63 8.01 23.12 4.09
CA GLU A 63 7.53 22.86 5.45
C GLU A 63 7.32 21.35 5.74
N TRP A 64 7.33 20.50 4.72
CA TRP A 64 7.15 19.04 4.88
C TRP A 64 8.33 18.39 5.61
N ASP A 65 8.06 17.49 6.57
CA ASP A 65 9.07 16.71 7.26
C ASP A 65 9.47 15.47 6.43
N LEU A 66 10.27 15.71 5.38
CA LEU A 66 10.74 14.64 4.50
C LEU A 66 11.69 13.67 5.21
N ASP A 67 12.37 14.08 6.28
CA ASP A 67 13.20 13.18 7.09
C ASP A 67 12.34 12.12 7.78
N ARG A 68 11.21 12.54 8.35
CA ARG A 68 10.22 11.62 8.92
C ARG A 68 9.62 10.70 7.85
N LEU A 69 9.26 11.24 6.70
CA LEU A 69 8.71 10.46 5.59
C LEU A 69 9.69 9.38 5.10
N TRP A 70 10.95 9.76 4.85
CA TRP A 70 11.99 8.78 4.47
C TRP A 70 12.31 7.80 5.59
N GLY A 71 12.25 8.25 6.85
CA GLY A 71 12.36 7.37 8.00
C GLY A 71 11.29 6.29 8.02
N ALA A 72 10.06 6.62 7.64
CA ALA A 72 8.97 5.66 7.50
C ALA A 72 9.19 4.72 6.31
N PHE A 73 9.56 5.23 5.13
CA PHE A 73 9.80 4.37 3.97
C PHE A 73 10.92 3.33 4.19
N LYS A 74 12.00 3.73 4.87
CA LYS A 74 13.11 2.82 5.23
C LYS A 74 12.69 1.66 6.16
N GLN A 75 11.56 1.79 6.87
CA GLN A 75 10.98 0.70 7.67
C GLN A 75 10.19 -0.29 6.80
N LEU A 76 9.70 0.16 5.64
CA LEU A 76 8.87 -0.65 4.74
C LEU A 76 9.73 -1.46 3.76
N TYR A 77 10.71 -0.80 3.14
CA TYR A 77 11.55 -1.43 2.11
C TYR A 77 12.91 -0.70 1.98
N PRO A 78 13.92 -1.29 1.31
CA PRO A 78 15.22 -0.66 1.12
C PRO A 78 15.17 0.41 0.02
N VAL A 79 14.59 1.56 0.33
CA VAL A 79 14.46 2.73 -0.55
C VAL A 79 15.83 3.10 -1.16
N LYS A 80 15.89 3.25 -2.49
CA LYS A 80 17.09 3.74 -3.19
C LYS A 80 17.04 5.25 -3.40
N VAL A 81 15.87 5.78 -3.73
CA VAL A 81 15.69 7.20 -4.04
C VAL A 81 15.90 8.05 -2.78
N THR A 82 16.73 9.07 -2.89
CA THR A 82 17.04 10.00 -1.80
C THR A 82 16.26 11.30 -1.94
N VAL A 83 16.09 12.03 -0.83
CA VAL A 83 15.47 13.36 -0.84
C VAL A 83 16.25 14.32 -1.74
N ASP A 84 17.58 14.29 -1.65
CA ASP A 84 18.48 15.17 -2.43
C ASP A 84 18.30 14.96 -3.95
N GLU A 85 18.16 13.71 -4.40
CA GLU A 85 17.92 13.40 -5.81
C GLU A 85 16.58 13.94 -6.32
N LEU A 86 15.54 13.90 -5.48
CA LEU A 86 14.23 14.46 -5.83
C LEU A 86 14.25 15.99 -5.85
N GLU A 87 14.91 16.61 -4.89
CA GLU A 87 15.07 18.07 -4.88
C GLU A 87 15.85 18.54 -6.11
N GLU A 88 16.93 17.84 -6.49
CA GLU A 88 17.68 18.15 -7.71
C GLU A 88 16.82 17.98 -8.98
N ALA A 89 16.03 16.91 -9.06
CA ALA A 89 15.13 16.67 -10.19
C ALA A 89 13.98 17.69 -10.28
N ALA A 90 13.50 18.19 -9.15
CA ALA A 90 12.47 19.23 -9.06
C ALA A 90 13.04 20.66 -9.14
N GLY A 91 14.37 20.80 -9.14
CA GLY A 91 15.10 22.08 -9.15
C GLY A 91 15.47 22.57 -7.75
N ASP A 92 14.55 22.47 -6.80
CA ASP A 92 14.78 22.68 -5.37
C ASP A 92 13.64 22.06 -4.53
N ARG A 93 13.74 22.22 -3.20
CA ARG A 93 12.72 21.80 -2.23
C ARG A 93 11.35 22.43 -2.49
N ALA A 94 11.27 23.67 -2.98
CA ALA A 94 10.01 24.34 -3.25
C ALA A 94 9.33 23.82 -4.53
N GLY A 95 10.11 23.27 -5.46
CA GLY A 95 9.63 22.60 -6.68
C GLY A 95 9.00 21.22 -6.44
N LEU A 96 9.18 20.62 -5.26
CA LEU A 96 8.61 19.31 -4.95
C LEU A 96 7.08 19.35 -4.88
N THR A 97 6.46 18.28 -5.38
CA THR A 97 5.03 18.05 -5.27
C THR A 97 4.76 16.67 -4.70
N ALA A 98 3.65 16.50 -3.99
CA ALA A 98 3.25 15.20 -3.45
C ALA A 98 3.09 14.15 -4.57
N GLU A 99 2.56 14.55 -5.73
CA GLU A 99 2.44 13.69 -6.91
C GLU A 99 3.81 13.21 -7.39
N PHE A 100 4.77 14.12 -7.55
CA PHE A 100 6.12 13.78 -8.00
C PHE A 100 6.85 12.84 -7.05
N ILE A 101 6.69 13.06 -5.73
CA ILE A 101 7.23 12.15 -4.71
C ILE A 101 6.54 10.78 -4.81
N SER A 102 5.22 10.75 -4.98
CA SER A 102 4.45 9.50 -5.10
C SER A 102 4.89 8.69 -6.30
N GLU A 103 4.95 9.28 -7.49
CA GLU A 103 5.39 8.61 -8.71
C GLU A 103 6.82 8.05 -8.54
N SER A 104 7.75 8.87 -8.04
CA SER A 104 9.16 8.46 -7.90
C SER A 104 9.34 7.31 -6.91
N ILE A 105 8.61 7.31 -5.79
CA ILE A 105 8.70 6.28 -4.76
C ILE A 105 7.96 5.02 -5.17
N LYS A 106 6.86 5.13 -5.93
CA LYS A 106 6.17 3.98 -6.53
C LYS A 106 7.05 3.30 -7.56
N ASP A 107 7.73 4.06 -8.41
CA ASP A 107 8.67 3.49 -9.38
C ASP A 107 9.80 2.73 -8.67
N ASP A 108 10.39 3.28 -7.59
CA ASP A 108 11.43 2.60 -6.81
C ASP A 108 10.92 1.30 -6.18
N ILE A 109 9.76 1.32 -5.50
CA ILE A 109 9.24 0.10 -4.85
C ILE A 109 8.85 -0.97 -5.88
N HIS A 110 8.30 -0.59 -7.04
CA HIS A 110 7.99 -1.53 -8.12
C HIS A 110 9.26 -2.14 -8.73
N GLU A 111 10.31 -1.34 -8.95
CA GLU A 111 11.60 -1.86 -9.40
C GLU A 111 12.19 -2.86 -8.39
N GLN A 112 12.10 -2.55 -7.10
CA GLN A 112 12.61 -3.40 -6.02
C GLN A 112 11.81 -4.70 -5.90
N TYR A 113 10.49 -4.61 -6.04
CA TYR A 113 9.61 -5.78 -6.07
C TYR A 113 9.94 -6.68 -7.28
N ALA A 114 10.11 -6.09 -8.48
CA ALA A 114 10.46 -6.84 -9.69
C ALA A 114 11.85 -7.51 -9.57
N ALA A 115 12.84 -6.78 -9.05
CA ALA A 115 14.18 -7.33 -8.78
C ALA A 115 14.11 -8.47 -7.75
N ARG A 116 13.21 -8.38 -6.76
CA ARG A 116 13.00 -9.44 -5.78
C ARG A 116 12.36 -10.67 -6.42
N GLU A 117 11.39 -10.50 -7.31
CA GLU A 117 10.80 -11.59 -8.08
C GLU A 117 11.85 -12.28 -8.97
N GLU A 118 12.71 -11.52 -9.66
CA GLU A 118 13.79 -12.09 -10.48
C GLU A 118 14.76 -12.96 -9.65
N GLN A 119 15.10 -12.52 -8.44
CA GLN A 119 15.99 -13.25 -7.54
C GLN A 119 15.38 -14.56 -7.01
N LEU A 120 14.07 -14.59 -6.76
CA LEU A 120 13.38 -15.72 -6.14
C LEU A 120 12.74 -16.66 -7.17
N GLY A 121 12.42 -16.15 -8.35
CA GLY A 121 11.55 -16.78 -9.34
C GLY A 121 10.06 -16.61 -9.02
N SER A 122 9.25 -16.48 -10.06
CA SER A 122 7.81 -16.18 -9.94
C SER A 122 7.04 -17.19 -9.09
N GLU A 123 7.33 -18.49 -9.17
CA GLU A 123 6.63 -19.51 -8.38
C GLU A 123 6.76 -19.27 -6.86
N ILE A 124 7.99 -18.98 -6.40
CA ILE A 124 8.26 -18.70 -4.98
C ILE A 124 7.66 -17.35 -4.59
N MET A 125 7.71 -16.36 -5.47
CA MET A 125 7.14 -15.04 -5.22
C MET A 125 5.62 -15.10 -5.01
N ARG A 126 4.90 -15.83 -5.87
CA ARG A 126 3.45 -16.01 -5.75
C ARG A 126 3.07 -16.76 -4.46
N GLU A 127 3.86 -17.74 -4.02
CA GLU A 127 3.66 -18.39 -2.71
C GLU A 127 3.88 -17.43 -1.53
N LEU A 128 4.89 -16.56 -1.61
CA LEU A 128 5.17 -15.55 -0.59
C LEU A 128 4.03 -14.54 -0.46
N GLU A 129 3.55 -14.01 -1.58
CA GLU A 129 2.42 -13.06 -1.62
C GLU A 129 1.17 -13.65 -0.98
N ARG A 130 0.83 -14.89 -1.37
CA ARG A 130 -0.30 -15.60 -0.76
C ARG A 130 -0.14 -15.74 0.74
N ARG A 131 1.05 -16.06 1.23
CA ARG A 131 1.31 -16.15 2.68
C ARG A 131 1.15 -14.80 3.38
N VAL A 132 1.64 -13.72 2.78
CA VAL A 132 1.52 -12.37 3.34
C VAL A 132 0.04 -11.98 3.45
N VAL A 133 -0.73 -12.10 2.36
CA VAL A 133 -2.16 -11.77 2.34
C VAL A 133 -2.97 -12.61 3.33
N LEU A 134 -2.61 -13.88 3.53
CA LEU A 134 -3.29 -14.76 4.50
C LEU A 134 -2.92 -14.51 5.96
N SER A 135 -1.77 -13.86 6.20
CA SER A 135 -1.25 -13.61 7.55
C SER A 135 -1.80 -12.35 8.19
N VAL A 136 -2.35 -11.44 7.37
CA VAL A 136 -3.03 -10.20 7.77
C VAL A 136 -4.49 -10.50 8.08
#